data_AF-A0A654LXN2-F1
#
_entry.id   AF-A0A654LXN2-F1
#
_cell.length_a   1.000
_cell.length_b   1.000
_cell.length_c   1.000
_cell.angle_alpha   90.00
_cell.angle_beta   90.00
_cell.angle_gamma   90.00
#
_symmetry.space_group_name_H-M   'P 1'
#
loop_
_entity.id
_entity.type
_entity.pdbx_description
1 polymer ?
#
loop_
_entity_poly.entity_id
_entity_poly.type
_entity_poly.pdbx_seq_one_letter_code
_entity_poly.pdbx_strand_id
1 'polypeptide(L)'
;MQKILIMADEPIRTKLEEKLRRRFDVESVSPPLDGICEIKVRLRGSWITLCRFSPNENFHDIITMFNVNHDLKSRTTKPVS
;
A
#
# COMPACT_ATOMS: atom_id res chain seq x y z
N MET A 1 7.66 10.04 8.94
CA MET A 1 7.32 9.34 7.68
C MET A 1 6.13 8.43 7.94
N GLN A 2 5.23 8.27 6.98
CA GLN A 2 4.06 7.39 7.16
C GLN A 2 4.44 5.94 6.89
N LYS A 3 3.99 5.04 7.77
CA LYS A 3 4.30 3.62 7.69
C LYS A 3 3.29 2.88 6.80
N ILE A 4 3.78 2.06 5.89
CA ILE A 4 2.99 1.19 5.02
C ILE A 4 3.43 -0.27 5.17
N LEU A 5 2.50 -1.18 4.94
CA LEU A 5 2.72 -2.62 4.91
C LEU A 5 2.32 -3.15 3.54
N ILE A 6 3.23 -3.81 2.84
CA ILE A 6 3.01 -4.46 1.55
C ILE A 6 2.87 -5.96 1.81
N MET A 7 1.74 -6.54 1.43
CA MET A 7 1.49 -7.98 1.46
C MET A 7 1.39 -8.45 0.01
N ALA A 8 2.48 -8.97 -0.55
CA ALA A 8 2.52 -9.37 -1.95
C ALA A 8 3.63 -10.40 -2.22
N ASP A 9 3.49 -11.17 -3.29
CA ASP A 9 4.51 -12.11 -3.73
C ASP A 9 5.62 -11.45 -4.54
N GLU A 10 6.73 -12.17 -4.72
CA GLU A 10 7.75 -11.77 -5.68
C GLU A 10 7.27 -12.03 -7.12
N PRO A 11 7.66 -11.20 -8.12
CA PRO A 11 8.61 -10.08 -8.02
C PRO A 11 7.96 -8.72 -7.73
N ILE A 12 6.62 -8.67 -7.60
CA ILE A 12 5.89 -7.41 -7.48
C ILE A 12 6.17 -6.71 -6.14
N ARG A 13 6.37 -7.48 -5.07
CA ARG A 13 6.76 -6.99 -3.75
C ARG A 13 8.03 -6.14 -3.80
N THR A 14 9.12 -6.67 -4.35
CA THR A 14 10.39 -5.95 -4.48
C THR A 14 10.21 -4.63 -5.25
N LYS A 15 9.48 -4.64 -6.36
CA LYS A 15 9.22 -3.43 -7.17
C LYS A 15 8.46 -2.36 -6.38
N LEU A 16 7.47 -2.77 -5.58
CA LEU A 16 6.69 -1.87 -4.74
C LEU A 16 7.56 -1.28 -3.62
N GLU A 17 8.39 -2.09 -2.96
CA GLU A 17 9.34 -1.62 -1.95
C GLU A 17 10.28 -0.56 -2.50
N GLU A 18 10.94 -0.84 -3.62
CA GLU A 18 11.88 0.10 -4.24
C GLU A 18 11.23 1.43 -4.59
N LYS A 19 10.00 1.40 -5.10
CA LYS A 19 9.25 2.58 -5.50
C LYS A 19 8.77 3.40 -4.29
N LEU A 20 8.32 2.74 -3.23
CA LEU A 20 7.64 3.39 -2.10
C LEU A 20 8.58 3.75 -0.94
N ARG A 21 9.70 3.03 -0.75
CA ARG A 21 10.67 3.28 0.34
C ARG A 21 11.31 4.67 0.34
N ARG A 22 11.23 5.38 -0.79
CA ARG A 22 11.70 6.78 -0.90
C ARG A 22 10.77 7.77 -0.20
N ARG A 23 9.49 7.42 0.01
CA ARG A 23 8.44 8.31 0.54
C ARG A 23 7.82 7.79 1.84
N PHE A 24 7.90 6.49 2.08
CA PHE A 24 7.24 5.81 3.18
C PHE A 24 8.22 4.93 3.96
N ASP A 25 7.89 4.69 5.22
CA ASP A 25 8.51 3.63 6.01
C ASP A 25 7.82 2.31 5.62
N VAL A 26 8.54 1.43 4.93
CA VAL A 26 7.96 0.25 4.26
C VAL A 26 8.28 -1.01 5.04
N GLU A 27 7.25 -1.73 5.43
CA GLU A 27 7.33 -3.15 5.81
C GLU A 27 6.73 -3.99 4.69
N SER A 28 7.26 -5.20 4.50
CA SER A 28 6.75 -6.12 3.50
C SER A 28 6.75 -7.56 4.00
N VAL A 29 5.72 -8.31 3.58
CA VAL A 29 5.53 -9.72 3.91
C VAL A 29 4.91 -10.44 2.71
N SER A 30 5.01 -11.76 2.68
CA SER A 30 4.26 -12.58 1.72
C SER A 30 2.74 -12.42 1.95
N PRO A 31 1.91 -12.54 0.89
CA PRO A 31 0.47 -12.41 1.02
C PRO A 31 -0.12 -13.60 1.79
N PRO A 32 -1.37 -13.49 2.28
CA PRO A 32 -2.07 -14.61 2.89
C PRO A 32 -2.30 -15.75 1.88
N LEU A 33 -2.67 -16.93 2.38
CA LEU A 33 -2.88 -18.15 1.56
C LEU A 33 -3.98 -18.00 0.48
N ASP A 34 -4.81 -16.96 0.55
CA ASP A 34 -5.82 -16.64 -0.45
C ASP A 34 -5.25 -16.01 -1.73
N GLY A 35 -3.95 -15.68 -1.74
CA GLY A 35 -3.24 -15.11 -2.89
C GLY A 35 -3.62 -13.66 -3.19
N ILE A 36 -4.36 -12.99 -2.32
CA ILE A 36 -4.75 -11.59 -2.52
C ILE A 36 -3.62 -10.70 -1.99
N CYS A 37 -3.12 -9.82 -2.86
CA CYS A 37 -2.12 -8.84 -2.47
C CYS A 37 -2.78 -7.60 -1.87
N GLU A 38 -2.19 -7.03 -0.84
CA GLU A 38 -2.69 -5.84 -0.15
C GLU A 38 -1.58 -4.81 0.10
N ILE A 39 -1.93 -3.52 0.01
CA ILE A 39 -1.10 -2.45 0.59
C ILE A 39 -1.91 -1.78 1.69
N LYS A 40 -1.35 -1.74 2.90
CA LYS A 40 -1.95 -1.14 4.09
C LYS A 40 -1.14 0.05 4.54
N VAL A 41 -1.81 0.98 5.21
CA VAL A 41 -1.18 2.15 5.83
C VAL A 41 -1.49 2.18 7.31
N ARG A 42 -0.53 2.61 8.13
CA ARG A 42 -0.76 2.80 9.56
C ARG A 42 -1.36 4.17 9.81
N LEU A 43 -2.60 4.19 10.29
CA LEU A 43 -3.35 5.39 10.62
C LEU A 43 -3.97 5.25 12.02
N ARG A 44 -3.69 6.22 12.91
CA ARG A 44 -4.20 6.25 14.29
C ARG A 44 -4.02 4.91 15.04
N GLY A 45 -2.86 4.29 14.88
CA GLY A 45 -2.52 3.02 15.53
C GLY A 45 -3.01 1.75 14.83
N SER A 46 -3.93 1.87 13.86
CA SER A 46 -4.54 0.74 13.14
C SER A 46 -3.99 0.62 11.71
N TRP A 47 -3.98 -0.60 11.18
CA TRP A 47 -3.67 -0.86 9.78
C TRP A 47 -4.94 -0.74 8.94
N ILE A 48 -4.91 0.10 7.90
CA ILE A 48 -6.03 0.31 7.00
C ILE A 48 -5.59 -0.08 5.60
N THR A 49 -6.33 -0.98 4.95
CA THR A 49 -6.09 -1.35 3.56
C THR A 49 -6.36 -0.17 2.63
N LEU A 50 -5.35 0.21 1.86
CA LEU A 50 -5.45 1.19 0.77
C LEU A 50 -5.76 0.51 -0.55
N CYS A 51 -5.17 -0.65 -0.81
CA CYS A 51 -5.28 -1.35 -2.09
C CYS A 51 -5.42 -2.84 -1.87
N ARG A 52 -6.24 -3.47 -2.72
CA ARG A 52 -6.28 -4.92 -2.94
C ARG A 52 -6.10 -5.17 -4.42
N PHE A 53 -5.26 -6.13 -4.78
CA PHE A 53 -4.97 -6.44 -6.18
C PHE A 53 -4.62 -7.91 -6.37
N SER A 54 -4.77 -8.38 -7.60
CA SER A 54 -4.31 -9.71 -8.02
C SER A 54 -2.77 -9.73 -8.14
N PRO A 55 -2.09 -10.86 -7.87
CA PRO A 55 -0.66 -11.00 -8.13
C PRO A 55 -0.23 -10.66 -9.57
N ASN A 56 -1.15 -10.80 -10.53
CA ASN A 56 -0.92 -10.54 -11.95
C ASN A 56 -1.35 -9.13 -12.40
N GLU A 57 -1.79 -8.28 -11.47
CA GLU A 57 -2.19 -6.91 -11.75
C GLU A 57 -1.02 -6.07 -12.27
N ASN A 58 -1.29 -5.12 -13.17
CA ASN A 58 -0.25 -4.28 -13.74
C ASN A 58 0.37 -3.37 -12.67
N PHE A 59 1.71 -3.30 -12.62
CA PHE A 59 2.42 -2.46 -11.66
C PHE A 59 2.02 -0.98 -11.71
N HIS A 60 1.78 -0.42 -12.89
CA HIS A 60 1.37 0.97 -13.03
C HIS A 60 -0.02 1.21 -12.44
N ASP A 61 -0.94 0.26 -12.63
CA ASP A 61 -2.30 0.34 -12.09
C ASP A 61 -2.30 0.20 -10.57
N ILE A 62 -1.49 -0.70 -10.02
CA ILE A 62 -1.28 -0.83 -8.56
C ILE A 62 -0.78 0.50 -7.97
N ILE A 63 0.24 1.12 -8.58
CA ILE A 63 0.80 2.39 -8.10
C ILE A 63 -0.22 3.53 -8.22
N THR A 64 -0.98 3.56 -9.30
CA THR A 64 -2.04 4.56 -9.51
C THR A 64 -3.11 4.43 -8.44
N MET A 65 -3.61 3.21 -8.21
CA MET A 65 -4.58 2.92 -7.16
C MET A 65 -4.05 3.31 -5.77
N PHE A 66 -2.79 2.99 -5.48
CA PHE A 66 -2.14 3.40 -4.23
C PHE A 66 -2.12 4.92 -4.05
N ASN A 67 -1.66 5.66 -5.05
CA ASN A 67 -1.56 7.12 -4.95
C ASN A 67 -2.93 7.78 -4.79
N VAL A 68 -3.94 7.32 -5.54
CA VAL A 68 -5.31 7.85 -5.44
C VAL A 68 -5.89 7.58 -4.07
N ASN A 69 -5.85 6.32 -3.59
CA ASN A 69 -6.42 5.96 -2.30
C ASN A 69 -5.68 6.62 -1.13
N HIS A 70 -4.36 6.76 -1.24
CA HIS A 70 -3.54 7.47 -0.27
C HIS A 70 -3.92 8.95 -0.17
N ASP A 71 -4.04 9.64 -1.31
CA ASP A 71 -4.43 11.05 -1.35
C ASP A 71 -5.84 11.26 -0.78
N LEU A 72 -6.82 10.45 -1.21
CA LEU A 72 -8.19 10.50 -0.68
C LEU A 72 -8.23 10.33 0.84
N LYS A 73 -7.50 9.36 1.38
CA LYS A 73 -7.43 9.14 2.84
C LYS A 73 -6.76 10.32 3.54
N SER A 74 -5.69 10.87 2.98
CA SER A 74 -5.00 12.03 3.56
C SER A 74 -5.90 13.27 3.67
N ARG A 75 -6.76 13.50 2.66
CA ARG A 75 -7.73 14.60 2.63
C ARG A 75 -8.83 14.42 3.68
N THR A 76 -9.35 13.21 3.83
CA THR A 76 -10.39 12.92 4.85
C THR A 76 -9.88 13.01 6.30
N THR A 77 -8.56 12.97 6.52
CA THR A 77 -7.96 13.09 7.85
C THR A 77 -7.61 14.51 8.27
N LYS A 78 -7.76 15.50 7.38
CA LYS A 78 -7.60 16.91 7.76
C LYS A 78 -8.83 17.35 8.57
N PRO A 79 -8.66 17.94 9.77
CA PRO A 79 -9.77 18.58 10.45
C PRO A 79 -10.27 19.71 9.55
N VAL A 80 -11.59 19.83 9.41
CA VAL A 80 -12.20 21.08 8.98
C VAL A 80 -11.80 22.12 10.02
N SER A 81 -10.97 23.07 9.62
CA SER A 81 -10.61 24.24 10.43
C SER A 81 -11.82 25.15 10.64
#